data_AF-A0A060BUL0-F1
#
_entry.id   AF-A0A060BUL0-F1
#
_cell.length_a   1.000
_cell.length_b   1.000
_cell.length_c   1.000
_cell.angle_alpha   90.00
_cell.angle_beta   90.00
_cell.angle_gamma   90.00
#
_symmetry.space_group_name_H-M   'P 1'
#
loop_
_entity.id
_entity.type
_entity.pdbx_description
1 polymer ?
#
loop_
_entity_poly.entity_id
_entity_poly.type
_entity_poly.pdbx_seq_one_letter_code
_entity_poly.pdbx_strand_id
1 'polypeptide(L)'
;MPRWWQPAACLRARRRNEERLAADTAIYVADTLGELGLFYRSATVSFVGGSLVPHGGQNPIEPVALGSSVVHGPHVHNFTD
;
A
#
# COMPACT_ATOMS: atom_id res chain seq x y z
N MET A 1 15.57 11.52 -24.00
CA MET A 1 14.72 10.49 -23.39
C MET A 1 14.83 10.60 -21.87
N PRO A 2 13.72 10.74 -21.11
CA PRO A 2 13.79 10.91 -19.66
C PRO A 2 14.28 9.65 -18.94
N ARG A 3 15.02 9.82 -17.84
CA ARG A 3 15.63 8.72 -17.04
C ARG A 3 14.61 7.73 -16.44
N TRP A 4 13.34 8.10 -16.37
CA TRP A 4 12.23 7.25 -15.89
C TRP A 4 11.61 6.35 -16.97
N TRP A 5 12.14 6.39 -18.19
CA TRP A 5 11.69 5.59 -19.34
C TRP A 5 12.74 4.54 -19.72
N GLN A 6 13.23 3.82 -18.72
CA GLN A 6 13.98 2.57 -18.92
C GLN A 6 13.01 1.40 -18.66
N PRO A 7 12.96 0.37 -19.52
CA PRO A 7 12.17 -0.83 -19.24
C PRO A 7 12.56 -1.34 -17.87
N ALA A 8 11.56 -1.49 -17.00
CA ALA A 8 11.71 -1.77 -15.59
C ALA A 8 12.73 -2.90 -15.39
N ALA A 9 13.85 -2.58 -14.73
CA ALA A 9 14.60 -3.59 -14.02
C ALA A 9 13.59 -4.40 -13.19
N CYS A 10 13.59 -5.72 -13.33
CA CYS A 10 12.62 -6.59 -12.67
C CYS A 10 12.51 -6.19 -11.19
N LEU A 11 11.34 -5.69 -10.78
CA LEU A 11 11.12 -5.24 -9.41
C LEU A 11 11.39 -6.43 -8.48
N ARG A 12 12.33 -6.28 -7.55
CA ARG A 12 12.60 -7.31 -6.55
C ARG A 12 11.50 -7.25 -5.49
N ALA A 13 10.66 -8.27 -5.49
CA ALA A 13 9.65 -8.49 -4.47
C ALA A 13 10.19 -9.39 -3.37
N ARG A 14 9.91 -9.07 -2.10
CA ARG A 14 10.24 -9.90 -0.95
C ARG A 14 9.02 -10.12 -0.05
N ARG A 15 9.02 -11.25 0.66
CA ARG A 15 8.07 -11.61 1.73
C ARG A 15 8.80 -11.65 3.07
N ARG A 16 8.05 -11.67 4.17
CA ARG A 16 8.58 -11.62 5.53
C ARG A 16 9.63 -12.69 5.88
N ASN A 17 9.61 -13.87 5.25
CA ASN A 17 10.47 -15.01 5.61
C ASN A 17 11.95 -14.86 5.17
N GLU A 18 12.44 -13.62 5.01
CA GLU A 18 13.83 -13.31 4.68
C GLU A 18 14.36 -12.36 5.76
N GLU A 19 15.49 -12.72 6.39
CA GLU A 19 15.96 -12.17 7.68
C GLU A 19 16.15 -10.64 7.73
N ARG A 20 16.29 -9.98 6.58
CA ARG A 20 16.42 -8.52 6.47
C ARG A 20 15.91 -8.00 5.12
N LEU A 21 15.15 -6.90 5.15
CA LEU A 21 14.81 -6.14 3.95
C LEU A 21 16.10 -5.65 3.28
N ALA A 22 16.35 -6.11 2.05
CA ALA A 22 17.48 -5.63 1.26
C ALA A 22 17.19 -4.21 0.77
N ALA A 23 18.21 -3.35 0.73
CA ALA A 23 18.06 -1.96 0.32
C ALA A 23 17.54 -1.78 -1.12
N ASP A 24 17.68 -2.81 -1.97
CA ASP A 24 17.18 -2.86 -3.34
C ASP A 24 15.77 -3.47 -3.47
N THR A 25 15.09 -3.70 -2.34
CA THR A 25 13.73 -4.25 -2.31
C THR A 25 12.73 -3.18 -2.75
N ALA A 26 12.15 -3.36 -3.93
CA ALA A 26 11.20 -2.40 -4.49
C ALA A 26 9.74 -2.72 -4.10
N ILE A 27 9.44 -3.99 -3.81
CA ILE A 27 8.11 -4.43 -3.40
C ILE A 27 8.25 -5.31 -2.17
N TYR A 28 7.49 -5.00 -1.13
CA TYR A 28 7.34 -5.86 0.04
C TYR A 28 5.89 -6.30 0.17
N VAL A 29 5.67 -7.60 0.32
CA VAL A 29 4.33 -8.16 0.56
C VAL A 29 4.19 -8.45 2.06
N ALA A 30 3.35 -7.64 2.71
CA ALA A 30 2.91 -7.84 4.09
C ALA A 30 1.83 -8.92 4.12
N ASP A 31 2.20 -10.14 4.49
CA ASP A 31 1.35 -11.33 4.48
C ASP A 31 0.93 -11.81 5.88
N THR A 32 1.12 -10.98 6.90
CA THR A 32 0.73 -11.30 8.29
C THR A 32 -0.50 -10.47 8.70
N LEU A 33 -1.43 -11.10 9.43
CA LEU A 33 -2.56 -10.38 10.02
C LEU A 33 -2.10 -9.59 11.26
N GLY A 34 -2.64 -8.39 11.43
CA GLY A 34 -2.35 -7.53 12.59
C GLY A 34 -1.13 -6.60 12.45
N GLU A 35 -0.38 -6.68 11.34
CA GLU A 35 0.74 -5.75 11.07
C GLU A 35 0.34 -4.53 10.24
N LEU A 36 -0.90 -4.43 9.76
CA LEU A 36 -1.33 -3.37 8.85
C LEU A 36 -1.05 -1.95 9.40
N GLY A 37 -1.30 -1.73 10.69
CA GLY A 37 -1.00 -0.47 11.35
C GLY A 37 0.50 -0.09 11.37
N LEU A 38 1.42 -1.05 11.31
CA LEU A 38 2.86 -0.75 11.15
C LEU A 38 3.12 -0.08 9.79
N PHE A 39 2.52 -0.62 8.74
CA PHE A 39 2.69 -0.09 7.39
C PHE A 39 2.01 1.27 7.25
N TYR A 40 0.82 1.45 7.80
CA TYR A 40 0.16 2.76 7.80
C TYR A 40 0.97 3.84 8.52
N ARG A 41 1.57 3.54 9.68
CA ARG A 41 2.45 4.49 10.38
C ARG A 41 3.73 4.82 9.61
N SER A 42 4.21 3.88 8.81
CA SER A 42 5.48 4.02 8.08
C SER A 42 5.30 4.63 6.68
N ALA A 43 4.09 4.57 6.13
CA ALA A 43 3.78 5.01 4.78
C ALA A 43 3.29 6.46 4.77
N THR A 44 3.99 7.32 4.01
CA THR A 44 3.53 8.70 3.75
C THR A 44 2.18 8.73 3.04
N VAL A 45 1.95 7.78 2.12
CA VAL A 45 0.71 7.64 1.34
C VAL A 45 0.30 6.18 1.34
N SER A 46 -0.99 5.93 1.60
CA SER A 46 -1.61 4.61 1.56
C SER A 46 -2.75 4.57 0.55
N PHE A 47 -2.73 3.58 -0.34
CA PHE A 47 -3.87 3.28 -1.18
C PHE A 47 -4.80 2.29 -0.48
N VAL A 48 -6.05 2.67 -0.24
CA VAL A 48 -7.05 1.83 0.43
C VAL A 48 -7.82 1.02 -0.61
N GLY A 49 -7.65 -0.30 -0.55
CA GLY A 49 -8.19 -1.27 -1.50
C GLY A 49 -9.71 -1.42 -1.49
N GLY A 50 -10.22 -2.36 -2.29
CA GLY A 50 -11.66 -2.59 -2.45
C GLY A 50 -12.41 -1.46 -3.16
N SER A 51 -11.68 -0.46 -3.68
CA SER A 51 -12.23 0.80 -4.19
C SER A 51 -12.06 0.98 -5.71
N LEU A 52 -11.25 0.13 -6.36
CA LEU A 52 -11.04 0.14 -7.83
C LEU A 52 -12.16 -0.56 -8.62
N VAL A 53 -12.97 -1.36 -7.95
CA VAL A 53 -14.14 -2.04 -8.50
C VAL A 53 -15.37 -1.70 -7.65
N PRO A 54 -16.62 -1.92 -8.12
CA PRO A 54 -17.85 -1.60 -7.40
C PRO A 54 -18.12 -2.46 -6.15
N HIS A 55 -17.15 -2.52 -5.23
CA HIS A 55 -17.18 -3.33 -4.00
C HIS A 55 -17.40 -2.48 -2.75
N GLY A 56 -17.19 -1.15 -2.84
CA GLY A 56 -17.56 -0.19 -1.79
C GLY A 56 -16.41 0.34 -0.94
N GLY A 57 -15.18 -0.11 -1.19
CA GLY A 57 -13.99 0.38 -0.49
C GLY A 57 -13.72 -0.31 0.84
N GLN A 58 -12.65 0.11 1.50
CA GLN A 58 -12.23 -0.33 2.83
C GLN A 58 -12.10 0.87 3.77
N ASN A 59 -12.06 0.62 5.08
CA ASN A 59 -12.10 1.67 6.09
C ASN A 59 -10.85 2.58 6.04
N PRO A 60 -11.00 3.90 5.76
CA PRO A 60 -9.87 4.82 5.72
C PRO A 60 -9.45 5.35 7.10
N ILE A 61 -10.20 5.08 8.17
CA ILE A 61 -9.93 5.63 9.51
C ILE A 61 -8.58 5.18 10.04
N GLU A 62 -8.25 3.89 9.90
CA GLU A 62 -6.98 3.35 10.40
C GLU A 62 -5.74 4.03 9.78
N PRO A 63 -5.60 4.16 8.44
CA PRO A 63 -4.47 4.89 7.86
C PRO A 63 -4.43 6.37 8.22
N VAL A 64 -5.58 7.05 8.25
CA VAL A 64 -5.66 8.48 8.61
C VAL A 64 -5.22 8.71 10.05
N ALA A 65 -5.73 7.90 10.99
CA ALA A 65 -5.37 7.99 12.41
C ALA A 65 -3.88 7.74 12.67
N LEU A 66 -3.21 7.03 11.76
CA LEU A 66 -1.79 6.71 11.83
C LEU A 66 -0.90 7.65 11.01
N GLY A 67 -1.47 8.73 10.46
CA GLY A 67 -0.73 9.80 9.79
C GLY A 67 -0.47 9.59 8.31
N SER A 68 -1.10 8.58 7.69
CA SER A 68 -0.96 8.32 6.27
C SER A 68 -1.97 9.13 5.45
N SER A 69 -1.52 9.74 4.36
CA SER A 69 -2.43 10.33 3.37
C SER A 69 -3.12 9.22 2.57
N VAL A 70 -4.45 9.26 2.48
CA VAL A 70 -5.24 8.20 1.86
C VAL A 70 -5.53 8.51 0.39
N VAL A 71 -5.30 7.52 -0.47
CA VAL A 71 -5.77 7.47 -1.86
C VAL A 71 -6.72 6.28 -2.01
N HIS A 72 -7.76 6.43 -2.80
CA HIS A 72 -8.71 5.36 -3.08
C HIS A 72 -9.23 5.47 -4.52
N GLY A 73 -9.83 4.40 -5.02
CA GLY A 73 -10.60 4.41 -6.27
C GLY A 73 -11.98 5.06 -6.12
N PRO A 74 -12.77 5.13 -7.20
CA PRO A 74 -14.04 5.86 -7.20
C PRO A 74 -15.16 5.18 -6.40
N HIS A 75 -15.01 3.90 -6.02
CA HIS A 75 -16.07 3.11 -5.38
C HIS A 75 -15.88 3.00 -3.87
N VAL A 76 -16.28 4.03 -3.11
CA VAL A 76 -16.11 4.10 -1.63
C VAL A 76 -17.42 4.20 -0.84
N HIS A 77 -18.53 3.76 -1.43
CA HIS A 77 -19.88 3.94 -0.86
C HIS A 77 -20.12 3.25 0.50
N ASN A 78 -19.20 2.42 1.01
CA ASN A 78 -19.29 1.90 2.38
C ASN A 78 -18.84 2.92 3.44
N PHE A 79 -18.19 4.01 3.03
CA PHE A 79 -17.53 4.99 3.92
C PHE A 79 -17.79 6.45 3.46
N THR A 80 -18.99 6.73 2.97
CA THR A 80 -19.40 8.06 2.45
C THR A 80 -20.09 8.97 3.46
N ASP A 81 -20.30 8.50 4.69
CA ASP A 81 -20.95 9.23 5.79
C ASP A 81 -19.92 9.74 6.80
#